data_AF-A0AAV3X3R6-F1
#
_entry.id   AF-A0AAV3X3R6-F1
#
_cell.length_a   1.000
_cell.length_b   1.000
_cell.length_c   1.000
_cell.angle_alpha   90.00
_cell.angle_beta   90.00
_cell.angle_gamma   90.00
#
_symmetry.space_group_name_H-M   'P 1'
#
loop_
_entity.id
_entity.type
_entity.pdbx_description
1 polymer ?
#
loop_
_entity_poly.entity_id
_entity_poly.type
_entity_poly.pdbx_seq_one_letter_code
_entity_poly.pdbx_strand_id
1 'polypeptide(L)'
;MNEQKLTELRKKIDAGVKIAIAEAIEKHRRLGQSISIWQDGKVVTLTADQIPPLQREKLLINMPARDVYHYAVRAALEKEGWQITDDPLSLEYEDVPLYVDLGAERLIAAERGQDKIAVEIKSFLSDSPVSEFHTALGQCLNYPMVLSEIQPERILYLAVSLDAYESFLSRRFAQKAIATHQLKLIVYDPEVEEIVLWR
;
A
#
# COMPACT_ATOMS: atom_id res chain seq x y z
N MET A 1 -23.95 -4.80 14.27
CA MET A 1 -22.75 -4.10 13.76
C MET A 1 -22.58 -2.84 14.59
N ASN A 2 -21.43 -2.63 15.23
CA ASN A 2 -21.22 -1.53 16.19
C ASN A 2 -20.89 -0.20 15.46
N GLU A 3 -21.20 0.94 16.08
CA GLU A 3 -21.04 2.28 15.46
C GLU A 3 -19.61 2.59 15.01
N GLN A 4 -18.59 2.08 15.73
CA GLN A 4 -17.18 2.24 15.35
C GLN A 4 -16.84 1.54 14.02
N LYS A 5 -17.28 0.29 13.83
CA LYS A 5 -17.12 -0.45 12.56
C LYS A 5 -17.86 0.22 11.40
N LEU A 6 -19.03 0.83 11.67
CA LEU A 6 -19.78 1.57 10.66
C LEU A 6 -19.06 2.87 10.27
N THR A 7 -18.37 3.51 11.22
CA THR A 7 -17.63 4.76 11.03
C THR A 7 -16.33 4.55 10.27
N GLU A 8 -15.59 3.47 10.54
CA GLU A 8 -14.40 3.08 9.79
C GLU A 8 -14.71 2.64 8.36
N LEU A 9 -15.77 1.83 8.18
CA LEU A 9 -16.22 1.43 6.85
C LEU A 9 -16.67 2.64 6.02
N ARG A 10 -17.37 3.61 6.66
CA ARG A 10 -17.70 4.89 6.04
C ARG A 10 -16.43 5.65 5.64
N LYS A 11 -15.42 5.77 6.50
CA LYS A 11 -14.15 6.46 6.18
C LYS A 11 -13.37 5.82 5.02
N LYS A 12 -13.26 4.48 4.96
CA LYS A 12 -12.55 3.76 3.89
C LYS A 12 -13.27 3.87 2.54
N ILE A 13 -14.60 3.75 2.53
CA ILE A 13 -15.42 3.97 1.33
C ILE A 13 -15.28 5.43 0.88
N ASP A 14 -15.29 6.38 1.81
CA ASP A 14 -15.24 7.82 1.52
C ASP A 14 -13.93 8.24 0.83
N ALA A 15 -12.79 7.60 1.12
CA ALA A 15 -11.51 7.93 0.49
C ALA A 15 -11.41 7.45 -0.97
N GLY A 16 -11.70 6.17 -1.24
CA GLY A 16 -11.65 5.63 -2.61
C GLY A 16 -12.71 6.23 -3.53
N VAL A 17 -13.91 6.48 -2.99
CA VAL A 17 -15.01 7.12 -3.72
C VAL A 17 -14.68 8.58 -4.03
N LYS A 18 -14.08 9.33 -3.09
CA LYS A 18 -13.64 10.72 -3.36
C LYS A 18 -12.62 10.80 -4.49
N ILE A 19 -11.68 9.86 -4.58
CA ILE A 19 -10.69 9.82 -5.66
C ILE A 19 -11.37 9.57 -7.00
N ALA A 20 -12.18 8.53 -7.09
CA ALA A 20 -12.88 8.18 -8.33
C ALA A 20 -13.79 9.33 -8.81
N ILE A 21 -14.50 9.99 -7.89
CA ILE A 21 -15.33 11.16 -8.18
C ILE A 21 -14.46 12.34 -8.65
N ALA A 22 -13.35 12.63 -7.96
CA ALA A 22 -12.47 13.74 -8.32
C ALA A 22 -11.80 13.54 -9.70
N GLU A 23 -11.38 12.32 -10.02
CA GLU A 23 -10.84 11.98 -11.34
C GLU A 23 -11.89 12.05 -12.44
N ALA A 24 -13.11 11.58 -12.17
CA ALA A 24 -14.22 11.69 -13.11
C ALA A 24 -14.58 13.16 -13.40
N ILE A 25 -14.63 14.01 -12.37
CA ILE A 25 -14.89 15.45 -12.49
C ILE A 25 -13.78 16.14 -13.29
N GLU A 26 -12.51 15.84 -13.01
CA GLU A 26 -11.37 16.39 -13.75
C GLU A 26 -11.37 15.95 -15.23
N LYS A 27 -11.82 14.72 -15.52
CA LYS A 27 -12.00 14.24 -16.89
C LYS A 27 -13.06 15.04 -17.64
N HIS A 28 -14.23 15.28 -17.03
CA HIS A 28 -15.27 16.13 -17.63
C HIS A 28 -14.76 17.54 -17.89
N ARG A 29 -14.02 18.13 -16.93
CA ARG A 29 -13.38 19.45 -17.08
C ARG A 29 -12.47 19.51 -18.31
N ARG A 30 -11.57 18.53 -18.47
CA ARG A 30 -10.62 18.48 -19.60
C ARG A 30 -11.30 18.24 -20.95
N LEU A 31 -12.40 17.50 -20.95
CA LEU A 31 -13.19 17.24 -22.15
C LEU A 31 -14.17 18.36 -22.49
N GLY A 32 -14.20 19.46 -21.72
CA GLY A 32 -15.12 20.58 -21.96
C GLY A 32 -16.58 20.23 -21.65
N GLN A 33 -16.82 19.20 -20.84
CA GLN A 33 -18.15 18.70 -20.52
C GLN A 33 -18.67 19.28 -19.20
N SER A 34 -19.97 19.59 -19.15
CA SER A 34 -20.64 20.05 -17.94
C SER A 34 -20.98 18.91 -16.98
N ILE A 35 -21.04 19.20 -15.69
CA ILE A 35 -21.51 18.28 -14.65
C ILE A 35 -22.68 18.91 -13.88
N SER A 36 -23.52 18.07 -13.28
CA SER A 36 -24.57 18.52 -12.36
C SER A 36 -24.24 18.06 -10.94
N ILE A 37 -24.29 19.00 -10.00
CA ILE A 37 -24.03 18.77 -8.58
C ILE A 37 -25.22 19.24 -7.74
N TRP A 38 -25.36 18.70 -6.54
CA TRP A 38 -26.31 19.19 -5.56
C TRP A 38 -25.61 20.19 -4.64
N GLN A 39 -26.07 21.44 -4.59
CA GLN A 39 -25.49 22.50 -3.79
C GLN A 39 -26.60 23.41 -3.24
N ASP A 40 -26.56 23.72 -1.94
CA ASP A 40 -27.52 24.59 -1.25
C ASP A 40 -28.99 24.23 -1.49
N GLY A 41 -29.30 22.93 -1.52
CA GLY A 41 -30.67 22.42 -1.65
C GLY A 41 -31.25 22.43 -3.07
N LYS A 42 -30.42 22.64 -4.11
CA LYS A 42 -30.83 22.60 -5.52
C LYS A 42 -29.77 21.93 -6.40
N VAL A 43 -30.19 21.43 -7.55
CA VAL A 43 -29.27 20.96 -8.60
C VAL A 43 -28.67 22.18 -9.31
N VAL A 44 -27.35 22.25 -9.34
CA VAL A 44 -26.58 23.28 -10.04
C VAL A 44 -25.75 22.60 -11.13
N THR A 45 -25.81 23.12 -12.36
CA THR A 45 -24.97 22.65 -13.47
C THR A 45 -23.74 23.54 -13.58
N LEU A 46 -22.55 22.93 -13.53
CA LEU A 46 -21.28 23.59 -13.74
C LEU A 46 -20.76 23.28 -15.14
N THR A 47 -20.36 24.33 -15.86
CA THR A 47 -19.61 24.22 -17.12
C THR A 47 -18.13 23.93 -16.84
N ALA A 48 -17.40 23.42 -17.83
CA ALA A 48 -16.01 22.97 -17.63
C ALA A 48 -15.06 24.06 -17.11
N ASP A 49 -15.26 25.31 -17.49
CA ASP A 49 -14.51 26.47 -17.01
C ASP A 49 -14.83 26.85 -15.55
N GLN A 50 -16.02 26.47 -15.07
CA GLN A 50 -16.46 26.69 -13.69
C GLN A 50 -16.00 25.59 -12.73
N ILE A 51 -15.54 24.44 -13.24
CA ILE A 51 -15.01 23.36 -12.42
C ILE A 51 -13.55 23.71 -12.06
N PRO A 52 -13.20 23.81 -10.76
CA PRO A 52 -11.82 24.10 -10.37
C PRO A 52 -10.89 22.96 -10.80
N PRO A 53 -9.66 23.27 -11.26
CA PRO A 53 -8.70 22.24 -11.66
C PRO A 53 -8.32 21.37 -10.46
N LEU A 54 -8.22 20.07 -10.70
CA LEU A 54 -7.82 19.12 -9.66
C LEU A 54 -6.42 19.46 -9.12
N GLN A 55 -6.38 19.98 -7.89
CA GLN A 55 -5.13 20.20 -7.15
C GLN A 55 -4.67 18.85 -6.61
N ARG A 56 -4.04 18.05 -7.47
CA ARG A 56 -3.51 16.72 -7.11
C ARG A 56 -2.63 16.79 -5.87
N GLU A 57 -1.83 17.83 -5.73
CA GLU A 57 -1.01 18.10 -4.55
C GLU A 57 -1.83 18.13 -3.24
N LYS A 58 -3.03 18.72 -3.22
CA LYS A 58 -3.90 18.73 -2.03
C LYS A 58 -4.62 17.41 -1.75
N LEU A 59 -4.83 16.57 -2.77
CA LEU A 59 -5.27 15.18 -2.58
C LEU A 59 -4.12 14.25 -2.16
N LEU A 60 -2.91 14.52 -2.65
CA LEU A 60 -1.69 13.76 -2.39
C LEU A 60 -1.04 14.10 -1.03
N ILE A 61 -1.21 15.33 -0.52
CA ILE A 61 -0.77 15.74 0.82
C ILE A 61 -1.33 14.83 1.92
N ASN A 62 -2.39 14.07 1.65
CA ASN A 62 -3.02 13.18 2.62
C ASN A 62 -2.89 11.68 2.29
N MET A 63 -2.15 11.27 1.26
CA MET A 63 -1.95 9.85 0.96
C MET A 63 -0.57 9.53 0.37
N PRO A 64 0.22 8.64 1.01
CA PRO A 64 1.44 8.13 0.42
C PRO A 64 1.23 7.37 -0.89
N ALA A 65 2.18 7.52 -1.83
CA ALA A 65 2.21 6.82 -3.11
C ALA A 65 2.49 5.32 -2.92
N ARG A 66 1.91 4.46 -3.76
CA ARG A 66 2.22 3.01 -3.78
C ARG A 66 3.57 2.77 -4.44
N ASP A 67 4.27 1.72 -4.02
CA ASP A 67 5.43 1.21 -4.76
C ASP A 67 5.01 0.81 -6.19
N VAL A 68 5.90 1.02 -7.16
CA VAL A 68 5.62 0.76 -8.58
C VAL A 68 5.25 -0.69 -8.86
N TYR A 69 5.74 -1.63 -8.05
CA TYR A 69 5.49 -3.07 -8.20
C TYR A 69 4.38 -3.58 -7.29
N HIS A 70 3.63 -2.69 -6.63
CA HIS A 70 2.52 -3.06 -5.75
C HIS A 70 1.53 -4.05 -6.41
N TYR A 71 1.11 -3.76 -7.63
CA TYR A 71 0.15 -4.60 -8.34
C TYR A 71 0.76 -5.93 -8.82
N ALA A 72 2.05 -5.95 -9.17
CA ALA A 72 2.74 -7.17 -9.57
C ALA A 72 2.81 -8.16 -8.40
N VAL A 73 3.16 -7.69 -7.20
CA VAL A 73 3.16 -8.53 -5.98
C VAL A 73 1.76 -9.03 -5.65
N ARG A 74 0.76 -8.15 -5.73
CA ARG A 74 -0.64 -8.55 -5.50
C ARG A 74 -1.08 -9.64 -6.47
N ALA A 75 -0.82 -9.47 -7.77
CA ALA A 75 -1.16 -10.44 -8.79
C ALA A 75 -0.42 -11.77 -8.57
N ALA A 76 0.86 -11.71 -8.19
CA ALA A 76 1.67 -12.89 -7.91
C ALA A 76 1.13 -13.70 -6.70
N LEU A 77 0.72 -13.01 -5.64
CA LEU A 77 0.03 -13.61 -4.49
C LEU A 77 -1.28 -14.27 -4.90
N GLU A 78 -2.13 -13.56 -5.66
CA GLU A 78 -3.42 -14.08 -6.14
C GLU A 78 -3.25 -15.31 -7.05
N LYS A 79 -2.22 -15.35 -7.91
CA LYS A 79 -1.88 -16.53 -8.72
C LYS A 79 -1.48 -17.74 -7.89
N GLU A 80 -0.81 -17.54 -6.76
CA GLU A 80 -0.50 -18.60 -5.80
C GLU A 80 -1.69 -19.01 -4.90
N GLY A 81 -2.87 -18.45 -5.15
CA GLY A 81 -4.09 -18.75 -4.40
C GLY A 81 -4.17 -18.06 -3.04
N TRP A 82 -3.41 -16.99 -2.82
CA TRP A 82 -3.60 -16.12 -1.66
C TRP A 82 -4.79 -15.19 -1.89
N GLN A 83 -5.66 -15.10 -0.89
CA GLN A 83 -6.77 -14.15 -0.87
C GLN A 83 -6.31 -12.86 -0.20
N ILE A 84 -6.38 -11.74 -0.92
CA ILE A 84 -6.09 -10.41 -0.35
C ILE A 84 -7.24 -10.00 0.57
N THR A 85 -6.93 -9.72 1.84
CA THR A 85 -7.93 -9.30 2.84
C THR A 85 -7.94 -7.78 3.03
N ASP A 86 -6.75 -7.15 2.99
CA ASP A 86 -6.59 -5.70 3.16
C ASP A 86 -5.45 -5.19 2.28
N ASP A 87 -5.69 -4.08 1.58
CA ASP A 87 -4.70 -3.36 0.79
C ASP A 87 -5.09 -1.87 0.77
N PRO A 88 -4.57 -1.03 1.69
CA PRO A 88 -3.55 -1.36 2.71
C PRO A 88 -4.12 -2.07 3.95
N LEU A 89 -3.29 -2.91 4.58
CA LEU A 89 -3.44 -3.31 5.98
C LEU A 89 -3.17 -2.09 6.89
N SER A 90 -4.17 -1.70 7.68
CA SER A 90 -4.04 -0.63 8.67
C SER A 90 -3.62 -1.21 10.02
N LEU A 91 -2.46 -0.80 10.52
CA LEU A 91 -1.96 -1.14 11.85
C LEU A 91 -2.16 0.07 12.78
N GLU A 92 -3.05 -0.06 13.75
CA GLU A 92 -3.30 0.93 14.79
C GLU A 92 -2.77 0.39 16.11
N TYR A 93 -1.88 1.15 16.76
CA TYR A 93 -1.32 0.82 18.07
C TYR A 93 -1.61 2.00 19.02
N GLU A 94 -1.96 1.70 20.28
CA GLU A 94 -2.76 2.53 21.21
C GLU A 94 -2.40 4.03 21.25
N ASP A 95 -1.14 4.39 21.04
CA ASP A 95 -0.65 5.77 21.13
C ASP A 95 -0.12 6.36 19.80
N VAL A 96 0.04 5.55 18.74
CA VAL A 96 0.65 5.99 17.48
C VAL A 96 0.05 5.24 16.27
N PRO A 97 -0.62 5.94 15.32
CA PRO A 97 -0.97 5.34 14.05
C PRO A 97 0.29 5.10 13.20
N LEU A 98 0.75 3.84 13.11
CA LEU A 98 1.98 3.48 12.38
C LEU A 98 1.95 3.88 10.90
N TYR A 99 0.77 3.90 10.27
CA TYR A 99 0.60 4.34 8.87
C TYR A 99 1.01 5.80 8.66
N VAL A 100 0.88 6.65 9.69
CA VAL A 100 1.17 8.09 9.62
C VAL A 100 2.64 8.34 9.97
N ASP A 101 3.19 7.63 10.95
CA ASP A 101 4.55 7.86 11.45
C ASP A 101 5.66 7.18 10.64
N LEU A 102 5.38 6.06 9.98
CA LEU A 102 6.39 5.32 9.20
C LEU A 102 6.45 5.71 7.72
N GLY A 103 5.77 6.80 7.33
CA GLY A 103 5.93 7.41 6.01
C GLY A 103 5.90 6.40 4.86
N ALA A 104 4.70 5.99 4.47
CA ALA A 104 4.37 5.76 3.06
C ALA A 104 4.59 4.41 2.38
N GLU A 105 4.50 3.25 3.02
CA GLU A 105 4.41 1.97 2.29
C GLU A 105 3.31 1.05 2.84
N ARG A 106 2.52 0.50 1.92
CA ARG A 106 1.19 -0.06 2.16
C ARG A 106 1.28 -1.57 2.22
N LEU A 107 1.42 -2.11 3.43
CA LEU A 107 1.36 -3.56 3.67
C LEU A 107 0.14 -4.18 2.97
N ILE A 108 0.35 -5.26 2.23
CA ILE A 108 -0.74 -6.12 1.75
C ILE A 108 -1.01 -7.19 2.81
N ALA A 109 -2.24 -7.31 3.27
CA ALA A 109 -2.68 -8.47 4.04
C ALA A 109 -3.26 -9.53 3.10
N ALA A 110 -2.79 -10.76 3.25
CA ALA A 110 -3.33 -11.89 2.51
C ALA A 110 -3.47 -13.12 3.40
N GLU A 111 -4.34 -14.05 3.00
CA GLU A 111 -4.56 -15.32 3.69
C GLU A 111 -4.72 -16.49 2.70
N ARG A 112 -4.28 -17.68 3.12
CA ARG A 112 -4.47 -18.93 2.38
C ARG A 112 -4.69 -20.07 3.37
N GLY A 113 -5.94 -20.50 3.50
CA GLY A 113 -6.31 -21.47 4.53
C GLY A 113 -6.16 -20.88 5.93
N GLN A 114 -5.27 -21.45 6.75
CA GLN A 114 -4.98 -20.92 8.09
C GLN A 114 -3.80 -19.95 8.11
N ASP A 115 -3.05 -19.86 7.01
CA ASP A 115 -1.88 -19.00 6.93
C ASP A 115 -2.30 -17.55 6.67
N LYS A 116 -1.78 -16.62 7.46
CA LYS A 116 -1.99 -15.18 7.29
C LYS A 116 -0.65 -14.47 7.14
N ILE A 117 -0.56 -13.58 6.16
CA ILE A 117 0.65 -12.80 5.91
C ILE A 117 0.35 -11.30 5.83
N ALA A 118 1.36 -10.51 6.19
CA ALA A 118 1.48 -9.11 5.82
C ALA A 118 2.69 -8.99 4.90
N VAL A 119 2.58 -8.21 3.82
CA VAL A 119 3.64 -8.09 2.82
C VAL A 119 4.03 -6.63 2.64
N GLU A 120 5.24 -6.29 3.04
CA GLU A 120 5.89 -5.00 2.75
C GLU A 120 6.58 -5.09 1.40
N ILE A 121 6.39 -4.12 0.51
CA ILE A 121 6.89 -4.18 -0.87
C ILE A 121 8.00 -3.14 -1.04
N LYS A 122 9.19 -3.58 -1.46
CA LYS A 122 10.31 -2.69 -1.79
C LYS A 122 10.83 -2.98 -3.19
N SER A 123 10.81 -1.97 -4.04
CA SER A 123 11.31 -2.07 -5.42
C SER A 123 12.83 -1.97 -5.54
N PHE A 124 13.54 -1.35 -4.58
CA PHE A 124 14.99 -1.12 -4.61
C PHE A 124 15.49 -0.36 -5.85
N LEU A 125 14.63 0.50 -6.42
CA LEU A 125 14.92 1.30 -7.62
C LEU A 125 15.59 2.65 -7.31
N SER A 126 15.76 2.99 -6.03
CA SER A 126 16.36 4.26 -5.64
C SER A 126 17.86 4.34 -5.97
N ASP A 127 18.37 5.58 -6.08
CA ASP A 127 19.81 5.84 -6.27
C ASP A 127 20.69 5.29 -5.12
N SER A 128 20.09 4.94 -3.98
CA SER A 128 20.78 4.36 -2.83
C SER A 128 20.02 3.16 -2.25
N PRO A 129 20.24 1.96 -2.81
CA PRO A 129 19.65 0.72 -2.29
C PRO A 129 19.98 0.44 -0.81
N VAL A 130 21.13 0.94 -0.33
CA VAL A 130 21.53 0.85 1.09
C VAL A 130 20.58 1.67 1.98
N SER A 131 20.25 2.90 1.57
CA SER A 131 19.34 3.75 2.33
C SER A 131 17.93 3.14 2.38
N GLU A 132 17.46 2.65 1.23
CA GLU A 132 16.16 1.98 1.14
C GLU A 132 16.12 0.72 2.00
N PHE A 133 17.21 -0.05 2.04
CA PHE A 133 17.34 -1.21 2.91
C PHE A 133 17.30 -0.84 4.39
N HIS A 134 17.92 0.27 4.81
CA HIS A 134 17.84 0.73 6.20
C HIS A 134 16.41 1.08 6.59
N THR A 135 15.67 1.76 5.71
CA THR A 135 14.25 2.06 5.93
C THR A 135 13.43 0.77 6.03
N ALA A 136 13.58 -0.13 5.06
CA ALA A 136 12.88 -1.42 5.03
C ALA A 136 13.18 -2.26 6.28
N LEU A 137 14.43 -2.27 6.74
CA LEU A 137 14.84 -2.97 7.95
C LEU A 137 14.16 -2.36 9.19
N GLY A 138 14.15 -1.03 9.33
CA GLY A 138 13.46 -0.36 10.43
C GLY A 138 11.96 -0.70 10.47
N GLN A 139 11.30 -0.66 9.32
CA GLN A 139 9.90 -1.06 9.16
C GLN A 139 9.68 -2.54 9.51
N CYS A 140 10.53 -3.44 9.03
CA CYS A 140 10.48 -4.87 9.32
C CYS A 140 10.79 -5.22 10.78
N LEU A 141 11.31 -4.29 11.58
CA LEU A 141 11.45 -4.46 13.03
C LEU A 141 10.23 -3.93 13.79
N ASN A 142 9.60 -2.85 13.29
CA ASN A 142 8.45 -2.22 13.93
C ASN A 142 7.14 -2.97 13.68
N TYR A 143 6.87 -3.41 12.46
CA TYR A 143 5.61 -4.07 12.13
C TYR A 143 5.39 -5.38 12.90
N PRO A 144 6.38 -6.29 13.05
CA PRO A 144 6.17 -7.52 13.81
C PRO A 144 5.86 -7.27 15.29
N MET A 145 6.41 -6.20 15.88
CA MET A 145 6.09 -5.79 17.25
C MET A 145 4.60 -5.50 17.38
N VAL A 146 4.05 -4.67 16.50
CA VAL A 146 2.62 -4.35 16.50
C VAL A 146 1.75 -5.55 16.15
N LEU A 147 2.12 -6.30 15.10
CA LEU A 147 1.40 -7.52 14.69
C LEU A 147 1.34 -8.53 15.82
N SER A 148 2.38 -8.68 16.64
CA SER A 148 2.39 -9.60 17.77
C SER A 148 1.32 -9.30 18.83
N GLU A 149 0.84 -8.06 18.88
CA GLU A 149 -0.19 -7.65 19.83
C GLU A 149 -1.60 -7.69 19.22
N ILE A 150 -1.76 -7.30 17.96
CA ILE A 150 -3.09 -7.15 17.33
C ILE A 150 -3.49 -8.30 16.40
N GLN A 151 -2.52 -8.98 15.77
CA GLN A 151 -2.71 -10.07 14.80
C GLN A 151 -1.53 -11.06 14.87
N PRO A 152 -1.32 -11.74 16.02
CA PRO A 152 -0.11 -12.53 16.29
C PRO A 152 0.10 -13.72 15.33
N GLU A 153 -0.96 -14.17 14.68
CA GLU A 153 -0.91 -15.23 13.67
C GLU A 153 -0.40 -14.75 12.31
N ARG A 154 -0.33 -13.42 12.08
CA ARG A 154 0.04 -12.85 10.80
C ARG A 154 1.55 -12.66 10.69
N ILE A 155 2.15 -13.36 9.74
CA ILE A 155 3.59 -13.33 9.50
C ILE A 155 3.93 -12.21 8.52
N LEU A 156 4.89 -11.35 8.88
CA LEU A 156 5.41 -10.33 7.97
C LEU A 156 6.43 -10.93 6.99
N TYR A 157 6.28 -10.57 5.71
CA TYR A 157 7.25 -10.80 4.64
C TYR A 157 7.66 -9.47 4.01
N LEU A 158 8.93 -9.38 3.61
CA LEU A 158 9.45 -8.33 2.75
C LEU A 158 9.50 -8.84 1.31
N ALA A 159 8.64 -8.31 0.44
CA ALA A 159 8.61 -8.58 -0.98
C ALA A 159 9.63 -7.69 -1.72
N VAL A 160 10.51 -8.34 -2.49
CA VAL A 160 11.55 -7.69 -3.30
C VAL A 160 11.55 -8.25 -4.71
N SER A 161 11.90 -7.43 -5.69
CA SER A 161 12.04 -7.92 -7.07
C SER A 161 13.20 -8.91 -7.19
N LEU A 162 13.11 -9.81 -8.17
CA LEU A 162 14.19 -10.75 -8.50
C LEU A 162 15.51 -10.03 -8.76
N ASP A 163 15.48 -8.93 -9.53
CA ASP A 163 16.65 -8.09 -9.79
C ASP A 163 17.28 -7.55 -8.51
N ALA A 164 16.47 -7.04 -7.57
CA ALA A 164 16.97 -6.54 -6.28
C ALA A 164 17.58 -7.66 -5.45
N TYR A 165 16.95 -8.84 -5.47
CA TYR A 165 17.42 -10.03 -4.76
C TYR A 165 18.81 -10.47 -5.24
N GLU A 166 18.98 -10.60 -6.56
CA GLU A 166 20.22 -11.07 -7.18
C GLU A 166 21.34 -10.03 -7.15
N SER A 167 21.00 -8.73 -7.11
CA SER A 167 21.98 -7.64 -7.14
C SER A 167 22.40 -7.12 -5.76
N PHE A 168 21.50 -6.44 -5.05
CA PHE A 168 21.82 -5.79 -3.78
C PHE A 168 21.74 -6.76 -2.61
N LEU A 169 20.66 -7.55 -2.52
CA LEU A 169 20.45 -8.42 -1.38
C LEU A 169 21.42 -9.61 -1.36
N SER A 170 21.98 -10.02 -2.50
CA SER A 170 23.04 -11.05 -2.58
C SER A 170 24.36 -10.63 -1.94
N ARG A 171 24.55 -9.32 -1.68
CA ARG A 171 25.78 -8.79 -1.04
C ARG A 171 25.89 -9.24 0.41
N ARG A 172 27.13 -9.47 0.85
CA ARG A 172 27.46 -9.96 2.21
C ARG A 172 26.81 -9.14 3.33
N PHE A 173 26.74 -7.81 3.18
CA PHE A 173 26.10 -6.93 4.17
C PHE A 173 24.60 -7.22 4.31
N ALA A 174 23.87 -7.22 3.19
CA ALA A 174 22.43 -7.46 3.17
C ALA A 174 22.10 -8.89 3.64
N GLN A 175 22.81 -9.91 3.13
CA GLN A 175 22.64 -11.30 3.60
C GLN A 175 22.86 -11.44 5.11
N LYS A 176 23.88 -10.76 5.67
CA LYS A 176 24.14 -10.78 7.10
C LYS A 176 23.00 -10.12 7.89
N ALA A 177 22.50 -8.97 7.45
CA ALA A 177 21.38 -8.29 8.08
C ALA A 177 20.09 -9.12 8.02
N ILE A 178 19.76 -9.69 6.85
CA ILE A 178 18.62 -10.60 6.66
C ILE A 178 18.70 -11.77 7.63
N ALA A 179 19.87 -12.42 7.75
CA ALA A 179 20.05 -13.54 8.67
C ALA A 179 19.98 -13.12 10.16
N THR A 180 20.63 -12.01 10.52
CA THR A 180 20.63 -11.51 11.90
C THR A 180 19.23 -11.13 12.39
N HIS A 181 18.43 -10.49 11.53
CA HIS A 181 17.09 -10.04 11.88
C HIS A 181 15.99 -11.03 11.47
N GLN A 182 16.37 -12.21 10.96
CA GLN A 182 15.46 -13.29 10.54
C GLN A 182 14.36 -12.78 9.59
N LEU A 183 14.75 -11.91 8.66
CA LEU A 183 13.81 -11.33 7.70
C LEU A 183 13.28 -12.43 6.78
N LYS A 184 11.97 -12.54 6.72
CA LYS A 184 11.26 -13.39 5.78
C LYS A 184 11.07 -12.64 4.47
N LEU A 185 11.39 -13.28 3.36
CA LEU A 185 11.40 -12.67 2.04
C LEU A 185 10.42 -13.37 1.10
N ILE A 186 9.78 -12.55 0.27
CA ILE A 186 9.15 -12.98 -0.98
C ILE A 186 9.99 -12.39 -2.09
N VAL A 187 10.51 -13.22 -2.98
CA VAL A 187 11.13 -12.74 -4.22
C VAL A 187 10.11 -12.94 -5.32
N TYR A 188 9.82 -11.89 -6.08
CA TYR A 188 8.90 -11.94 -7.22
C TYR A 188 9.55 -11.43 -8.49
N ASP A 189 9.10 -11.96 -9.62
CA ASP A 189 9.44 -11.44 -10.94
C ASP A 189 8.34 -10.43 -11.37
N PRO A 190 8.67 -9.13 -11.53
CA PRO A 190 7.70 -8.11 -11.91
C PRO A 190 7.18 -8.25 -13.34
N GLU A 191 7.93 -8.88 -14.26
CA GLU A 191 7.56 -8.98 -15.68
C GLU A 191 6.48 -10.04 -15.92
N VAL A 192 6.59 -11.17 -15.23
CA VAL A 192 5.60 -12.25 -15.30
C VAL A 192 4.61 -12.25 -14.14
N GLU A 193 4.82 -11.38 -13.14
CA GLU A 193 4.02 -11.27 -11.92
C GLU A 193 3.89 -12.63 -11.21
N GLU A 194 5.03 -13.26 -10.89
CA GLU A 194 5.09 -14.57 -10.22
C GLU A 194 6.03 -14.52 -9.01
N ILE A 195 5.69 -15.28 -7.96
CA ILE A 195 6.59 -15.46 -6.83
C ILE A 195 7.60 -16.56 -7.19
N VAL A 196 8.88 -16.20 -7.14
CA VAL A 196 9.97 -17.11 -7.52
C VAL A 196 10.61 -17.77 -6.30
N LEU A 197 10.52 -17.15 -5.11
CA LEU A 197 11.09 -17.69 -3.89
C LEU A 197 10.36 -17.18 -2.64
N TRP A 198 10.15 -18.10 -1.70
CA TRP A 198 9.82 -17.81 -0.30
C TRP A 198 11.02 -18.16 0.58
N ARG A 199 11.46 -17.24 1.45
CA ARG A 199 12.62 -17.45 2.33
C ARG A 199 12.37 -16.94 3.75
#